data_AF-A0A2U8HLL7-F1
#
_entry.id   AF-A0A2U8HLL7-F1
#
_cell.length_a   1.000
_cell.length_b   1.000
_cell.length_c   1.000
_cell.angle_alpha   90.00
_cell.angle_beta   90.00
_cell.angle_gamma   90.00
#
_symmetry.space_group_name_H-M   'P 1'
#
loop_
_entity.id
_entity.type
_entity.pdbx_description
1 polymer ?
#
loop_
_entity_poly.entity_id
_entity_poly.type
_entity_poly.pdbx_seq_one_letter_code
_entity_poly.pdbx_strand_id
1 'polypeptide(L)'
;MTVPVTSVLDWRQLKRYGLDAERRPADSQLLFYAPGPWERYRVQIAAAIVIIALQSSTIAALVVMNRRRRRAAEELGRRRMEMARLSRIAQLGELSGAIAHELNQRLTSILANAEAGSAMLAQDPPDIVEVGEVLRDIAEDDRRAADIITNLRRLMCNGGGGPRWPT
;
A
#
# COMPACT_ATOMS: atom_id res chain seq x y z
N MET A 1 -40.65 86.29 20.01
CA MET A 1 -39.60 85.25 20.01
C MET A 1 -40.27 83.89 19.88
N THR A 2 -40.26 83.28 18.68
CA THR A 2 -40.68 81.89 18.48
C THR A 2 -39.42 81.07 18.23
N VAL A 3 -39.07 80.19 19.17
CA VAL A 3 -37.94 79.27 19.03
C VAL A 3 -38.38 78.17 18.05
N PRO A 4 -37.68 77.93 16.93
CA PRO A 4 -38.03 76.82 16.06
C PRO A 4 -37.74 75.50 16.80
N VAL A 5 -38.79 74.73 17.08
CA VAL A 5 -38.66 73.39 17.66
C VAL A 5 -38.25 72.46 16.52
N THR A 6 -36.94 72.25 16.35
CA THR A 6 -36.42 71.22 15.44
C THR A 6 -36.62 69.86 16.10
N SER A 7 -37.51 69.04 15.56
CA SER A 7 -37.75 67.69 16.10
C SER A 7 -36.57 66.77 15.77
N VAL A 8 -35.83 66.37 16.82
CA VAL A 8 -34.74 65.39 16.72
C VAL A 8 -35.34 64.00 16.97
N LEU A 9 -35.32 63.13 15.96
CA LEU A 9 -35.81 61.76 16.08
C LEU A 9 -34.64 60.79 16.31
N ASP A 10 -34.66 60.05 17.42
CA ASP A 10 -33.67 59.01 17.76
C ASP A 10 -34.01 57.69 17.05
N TRP A 11 -33.05 57.15 16.30
CA TRP A 11 -33.15 55.90 15.57
C TRP A 11 -33.55 54.69 16.44
N ARG A 12 -33.16 54.66 17.72
CA ARG A 12 -33.51 53.56 18.64
C ARG A 12 -35.00 53.56 18.98
N GLN A 13 -35.64 54.73 18.99
CA GLN A 13 -37.07 54.87 19.28
C GLN A 13 -37.92 54.50 18.07
N LEU A 14 -37.49 54.86 16.86
CA LEU A 14 -38.15 54.47 15.60
C LEU A 14 -38.25 52.94 15.44
N LYS A 15 -37.16 52.21 15.71
CA LYS A 15 -37.14 50.75 15.60
C LYS A 15 -38.04 50.04 16.63
N ARG A 16 -38.32 50.67 17.77
CA ARG A 16 -39.16 50.12 18.84
C ARG A 16 -40.66 50.20 18.52
N TYR A 17 -41.06 51.21 17.74
CA TYR A 17 -42.47 51.48 17.41
C TYR A 17 -42.86 51.14 15.96
N GLY A 18 -41.94 50.62 15.13
CA GLY A 18 -42.27 50.08 13.81
C GLY A 18 -42.81 51.10 12.81
N LEU A 19 -42.33 52.35 12.87
CA LEU A 19 -42.76 53.43 11.99
C LEU A 19 -41.87 53.52 10.74
N ASP A 20 -42.47 53.54 9.55
CA ASP A 20 -41.76 53.63 8.27
C ASP A 20 -41.05 55.00 8.11
N ALA A 21 -39.74 54.94 7.86
CA ALA A 21 -38.85 56.11 7.74
C ALA A 21 -39.11 56.99 6.50
N GLU A 22 -40.10 56.65 5.66
CA GLU A 22 -40.44 57.36 4.42
C GLU A 22 -41.51 58.45 4.59
N ARG A 23 -42.27 58.48 5.68
CA ARG A 23 -43.13 59.62 6.03
C ARG A 23 -42.37 60.62 6.90
N ARG A 24 -41.31 61.23 6.35
CA ARG A 24 -40.53 62.27 7.03
C ARG A 24 -41.14 63.66 6.80
N PRO A 25 -41.41 64.45 7.86
CA PRO A 25 -41.51 65.91 7.74
C PRO A 25 -40.15 66.49 7.33
N ALA A 26 -40.17 67.52 6.47
CA ALA A 26 -38.99 68.03 5.76
C ALA A 26 -37.88 68.68 6.64
N ASP A 27 -38.07 68.76 7.96
CA ASP A 27 -37.17 69.46 8.90
C ASP A 27 -36.55 68.58 10.00
N SER A 28 -36.63 67.24 9.90
CA SER A 28 -36.15 66.32 10.94
C SER A 28 -34.75 65.74 10.67
N GLN A 29 -33.83 65.88 11.64
CA GLN A 29 -32.48 65.31 11.61
C GLN A 29 -32.43 63.99 12.39
N LEU A 30 -32.03 62.91 11.72
CA LEU A 30 -31.80 61.59 12.33
C LEU A 30 -30.48 61.60 13.11
N LEU A 31 -30.55 61.68 14.44
CA LEU A 31 -29.40 61.49 15.32
C LEU A 31 -29.25 59.98 15.63
N PHE A 32 -28.02 59.48 15.49
CA PHE A 32 -27.59 58.08 15.74
C PHE A 32 -28.00 57.00 14.71
N TYR A 33 -27.98 57.30 13.40
CA TYR A 33 -27.86 56.23 12.40
C TYR A 33 -26.45 55.60 12.47
N ALA A 34 -26.29 54.55 13.27
CA ALA A 34 -25.09 53.74 13.29
C ALA A 34 -25.23 52.67 12.19
N PRO A 35 -24.47 52.73 11.08
CA PRO A 35 -24.53 51.68 10.07
C PRO A 35 -24.19 50.35 10.72
N GLY A 36 -24.99 49.32 10.42
CA GLY A 36 -24.78 48.00 11.01
C GLY A 36 -23.38 47.47 10.67
N PRO A 37 -22.80 46.56 11.48
CA PRO A 37 -21.51 45.92 11.14
C PRO A 37 -21.55 45.28 9.74
N TRP A 38 -22.74 44.84 9.32
CA TRP A 38 -23.01 44.38 7.96
C TRP A 38 -22.80 45.45 6.88
N GLU A 39 -23.28 46.68 7.06
CA GLU A 39 -23.10 47.76 6.09
C GLU A 39 -21.63 48.17 5.95
N ARG A 40 -20.89 48.18 7.07
CA ARG A 40 -19.47 48.57 7.13
C ARG A 40 -18.53 47.47 6.62
N TYR A 41 -18.83 46.19 6.86
CA TYR A 41 -17.90 45.08 6.59
C TYR A 41 -18.33 44.11 5.49
N ARG A 42 -19.41 44.37 4.74
CA ARG A 42 -19.91 43.45 3.69
C ARG A 42 -18.81 42.94 2.73
N VAL A 43 -17.92 43.84 2.30
CA VAL A 43 -16.86 43.52 1.33
C VAL A 43 -15.78 42.65 1.98
N GLN A 44 -15.44 42.91 3.25
CA GLN A 44 -14.46 42.11 3.99
C GLN A 44 -15.00 40.70 4.27
N ILE A 45 -16.28 40.57 4.61
CA ILE A 45 -16.94 39.27 4.81
C ILE A 45 -16.96 38.49 3.49
N ALA A 46 -17.36 39.12 2.38
CA ALA A 46 -17.32 38.50 1.06
C ALA A 46 -15.91 38.08 0.65
N ALA A 47 -14.90 38.94 0.84
CA ALA A 47 -13.50 38.60 0.56
C ALA A 47 -13.01 37.42 1.41
N ALA A 48 -13.33 37.40 2.71
CA ALA A 48 -12.99 36.30 3.60
C ALA A 48 -13.64 34.98 3.15
N ILE A 49 -14.93 35.00 2.77
CA ILE A 49 -15.63 33.82 2.24
C ILE A 49 -14.96 33.32 0.96
N VAL A 50 -14.58 34.22 0.05
CA VAL A 50 -13.89 33.87 -1.19
C VAL A 50 -12.52 33.22 -0.89
N ILE A 51 -11.75 33.79 0.04
CA ILE A 51 -10.46 33.23 0.45
C ILE A 51 -10.64 31.85 1.08
N ILE A 52 -11.61 31.68 1.99
CA ILE A 52 -11.91 30.40 2.63
C ILE A 52 -12.34 29.37 1.59
N ALA A 53 -13.19 29.74 0.63
CA ALA A 53 -13.64 28.86 -0.44
C ALA A 53 -12.47 28.44 -1.34
N LEU A 54 -11.59 29.37 -1.70
CA LEU A 54 -10.39 29.11 -2.49
C LEU A 54 -9.44 28.16 -1.76
N GLN A 55 -9.13 28.43 -0.49
CA GLN A 55 -8.27 27.57 0.33
C GLN A 55 -8.89 26.18 0.52
N SER A 56 -10.20 26.10 0.77
CA SER A 56 -10.91 24.84 0.91
C SER A 56 -10.84 24.01 -0.37
N SER A 57 -10.99 24.65 -1.53
CA SER A 57 -10.83 24.01 -2.84
C SER A 57 -9.40 23.49 -3.05
N THR A 58 -8.37 24.28 -2.73
CA THR A 58 -6.97 23.86 -2.83
C THR A 58 -6.66 22.67 -1.91
N ILE A 59 -7.10 22.73 -0.65
CA ILE A 59 -6.91 21.63 0.31
C ILE A 59 -7.61 20.37 -0.18
N ALA A 60 -8.86 20.47 -0.65
CA ALA A 60 -9.59 19.35 -1.20
C ALA A 60 -8.85 18.72 -2.40
N ALA A 61 -8.35 19.55 -3.33
CA ALA A 61 -7.58 19.08 -4.47
C ALA A 61 -6.29 18.35 -4.04
N LEU A 62 -5.53 18.91 -3.07
CA LEU A 62 -4.33 18.28 -2.54
C LEU A 62 -4.62 16.94 -1.84
N VAL A 63 -5.70 16.86 -1.06
CA VAL A 63 -6.11 15.62 -0.41
C VAL A 63 -6.48 14.55 -1.44
N VAL A 64 -7.23 14.90 -2.49
CA VAL A 64 -7.57 13.98 -3.58
C VAL A 64 -6.31 13.51 -4.31
N MET A 65 -5.40 14.42 -4.65
CA MET A 65 -4.12 14.10 -5.30
C MET A 65 -3.27 13.16 -4.43
N ASN A 66 -3.13 13.45 -3.14
CA ASN A 66 -2.37 12.62 -2.21
C ASN A 66 -2.98 11.22 -2.05
N ARG A 67 -4.32 11.13 -1.94
CA ARG A 67 -5.03 9.84 -1.89
C ARG A 67 -4.80 9.02 -3.16
N ARG A 68 -4.85 9.65 -4.35
CA ARG A 68 -4.55 8.98 -5.62
C ARG A 68 -3.12 8.46 -5.68
N ARG A 69 -2.15 9.29 -5.28
CA ARG A 69 -0.72 8.89 -5.21
C ARG A 69 -0.49 7.73 -4.26
N ARG A 70 -1.08 7.76 -3.06
CA ARG A 70 -0.98 6.67 -2.09
C ARG A 70 -1.55 5.36 -2.62
N ARG A 71 -2.75 5.38 -3.21
CA ARG A 71 -3.36 4.20 -3.82
C ARG A 71 -2.50 3.62 -4.94
N ALA A 72 -2.00 4.48 -5.84
CA ALA A 72 -1.10 4.05 -6.91
C ALA A 72 0.20 3.43 -6.36
N ALA A 73 0.78 4.02 -5.30
CA ALA A 73 1.97 3.48 -4.66
C ALA A 73 1.71 2.13 -3.97
N GLU A 74 0.57 1.97 -3.30
CA GLU A 74 0.15 0.70 -2.69
C GLU A 74 -0.08 -0.38 -3.75
N GLU A 75 -0.77 -0.05 -4.85
CA GLU A 75 -0.98 -0.95 -5.98
C GLU A 75 0.33 -1.38 -6.63
N LEU A 76 1.25 -0.43 -6.86
CA LEU A 76 2.59 -0.73 -7.35
C LEU A 76 3.38 -1.62 -6.38
N GLY A 77 3.28 -1.36 -5.08
CA GLY A 77 3.90 -2.19 -4.05
C GLY A 77 3.38 -3.63 -4.07
N ARG A 78 2.05 -3.81 -4.16
CA ARG A 78 1.42 -5.13 -4.29
C ARG A 78 1.86 -5.85 -5.56
N ARG A 79 1.84 -5.17 -6.72
CA ARG A 79 2.29 -5.74 -7.99
C ARG A 79 3.76 -6.14 -7.95
N ARG A 80 4.63 -5.32 -7.34
CA ARG A 80 6.06 -5.66 -7.17
C ARG A 80 6.25 -6.90 -6.30
N MET A 81 5.50 -7.01 -5.21
CA MET A 81 5.55 -8.18 -4.33
C MET A 81 5.05 -9.44 -5.05
N GLU A 82 3.99 -9.32 -5.85
CA GLU A 82 3.47 -10.41 -6.67
C GLU A 82 4.46 -10.83 -7.77
N MET A 83 5.05 -9.87 -8.49
CA MET A 83 6.11 -10.16 -9.47
C MET A 83 7.33 -10.82 -8.83
N ALA A 84 7.77 -10.37 -7.66
CA ALA A 84 8.87 -11.00 -6.94
C ALA A 84 8.53 -12.44 -6.53
N ARG A 85 7.29 -12.67 -6.08
CA ARG A 85 6.79 -14.02 -5.76
C ARG A 85 6.76 -14.91 -7.00
N LEU A 86 6.22 -14.44 -8.11
CA LEU A 86 6.16 -15.19 -9.37
C LEU A 86 7.55 -15.49 -9.92
N SER A 87 8.46 -14.52 -9.91
CA SER A 87 9.86 -14.72 -10.31
C SER A 87 10.54 -15.78 -9.46
N ARG A 88 10.32 -15.75 -8.14
CA ARG A 88 10.85 -16.78 -7.23
C ARG A 88 10.27 -18.16 -7.52
N ILE A 89 8.96 -18.26 -7.76
CA ILE A 89 8.31 -19.53 -8.13
C ILE A 89 8.87 -20.06 -9.45
N ALA A 90 9.07 -19.20 -10.45
CA ALA A 90 9.64 -19.58 -11.74
C ALA A 90 11.08 -20.10 -11.60
N GLN A 91 11.94 -19.38 -10.86
CA GLN A 91 13.31 -19.83 -10.57
C GLN A 91 13.33 -21.17 -9.83
N LEU A 92 12.46 -21.34 -8.82
CA LEU A 92 12.33 -22.62 -8.12
C LEU A 92 11.82 -23.72 -9.04
N GLY A 93 10.94 -23.43 -10.00
CA GLY A 93 10.45 -24.39 -10.98
C GLY A 93 11.55 -24.87 -11.93
N GLU A 94 12.36 -23.95 -12.45
CA GLU A 94 13.52 -24.27 -13.30
C GLU A 94 14.55 -25.14 -12.54
N LEU A 95 14.90 -24.74 -11.31
CA LEU A 95 15.80 -25.51 -10.45
C LEU A 95 15.21 -26.87 -10.06
N SER A 96 13.91 -26.94 -9.76
CA SER A 96 13.23 -28.20 -9.43
C SER A 96 13.24 -29.17 -10.60
N GLY A 97 13.11 -28.68 -11.84
CA GLY A 97 13.24 -29.50 -13.04
C GLY A 97 14.63 -30.10 -13.19
N ALA A 98 15.68 -29.30 -13.00
CA ALA A 98 17.07 -29.79 -13.02
C ALA A 98 17.34 -30.81 -11.91
N ILE A 99 16.85 -30.55 -10.70
CA ILE A 99 16.98 -31.46 -9.56
C ILE A 99 16.24 -32.78 -9.81
N ALA A 100 15.03 -32.74 -10.37
CA ALA A 100 14.29 -33.94 -10.74
C ALA A 100 15.06 -34.76 -11.78
N HIS A 101 15.70 -34.11 -12.74
CA HIS A 101 16.52 -34.78 -13.74
C HIS A 101 17.75 -35.45 -13.12
N GLU A 102 18.48 -34.75 -12.24
CA GLU A 102 19.67 -35.28 -11.57
C GLU A 102 19.33 -36.43 -10.61
N LEU A 103 18.21 -36.33 -9.87
CA LEU A 103 17.73 -37.42 -9.01
C LEU A 103 17.38 -38.65 -9.83
N ASN A 104 16.66 -38.49 -10.94
CA ASN A 104 16.35 -39.61 -11.83
C ASN A 104 17.63 -40.29 -12.32
N GLN A 105 18.66 -39.53 -12.69
CA GLN A 105 19.94 -40.08 -13.12
C GLN A 105 20.61 -40.93 -12.02
N ARG A 106 20.63 -40.45 -10.76
CA ARG A 106 21.20 -41.20 -9.63
C ARG A 106 20.40 -42.47 -9.34
N LEU A 107 19.08 -42.38 -9.35
CA LEU A 107 18.20 -43.54 -9.13
C LEU A 107 18.37 -44.60 -10.22
N THR A 108 18.54 -44.19 -11.48
CA THR A 108 18.86 -45.10 -12.58
C THR A 108 20.21 -45.79 -12.38
N SER A 109 21.23 -45.05 -11.93
CA SER A 109 22.55 -45.62 -11.60
C SER A 109 22.47 -46.66 -10.48
N ILE A 110 21.76 -46.33 -9.38
CA ILE A 110 21.52 -47.25 -8.27
C ILE A 110 20.83 -48.53 -8.73
N LEU A 111 19.78 -48.40 -9.57
CA LEU A 111 19.05 -49.56 -10.09
C LEU A 111 19.95 -50.44 -10.97
N ALA A 112 20.67 -49.84 -11.92
CA ALA A 112 21.57 -50.57 -12.81
C ALA A 112 22.66 -51.31 -12.03
N ASN A 113 23.25 -50.67 -11.02
CA ASN A 113 24.22 -51.28 -10.14
C ASN A 113 23.59 -52.43 -9.34
N ALA A 114 22.40 -52.26 -8.78
CA ALA A 114 21.72 -53.33 -8.04
C ALA A 114 21.41 -54.56 -8.92
N GLU A 115 21.01 -54.35 -10.16
CA GLU A 115 20.81 -55.42 -11.16
C GLU A 115 22.13 -56.12 -11.49
N ALA A 116 23.21 -55.37 -11.72
CA ALA A 116 24.54 -55.91 -11.98
C ALA A 116 25.07 -56.75 -10.80
N GLY A 117 24.98 -56.24 -9.57
CA GLY A 117 25.36 -56.98 -8.37
C GLY A 117 24.54 -58.25 -8.16
N SER A 118 23.24 -58.22 -8.49
CA SER A 118 22.39 -59.41 -8.46
C SER A 118 22.82 -60.46 -9.49
N ALA A 119 23.23 -60.03 -10.69
CA ALA A 119 23.74 -60.92 -11.72
C ALA A 119 25.10 -61.54 -11.34
N MET A 120 25.99 -60.77 -10.70
CA MET A 120 27.28 -61.27 -10.20
C MET A 120 27.12 -62.31 -9.10
N LEU A 121 26.16 -62.11 -8.18
CA LEU A 121 25.81 -63.09 -7.14
C LEU A 121 25.22 -64.39 -7.70
N ALA A 122 24.65 -64.37 -8.90
CA ALA A 122 24.08 -65.54 -9.56
C ALA A 122 25.13 -66.38 -10.33
N GLN A 123 26.38 -65.91 -10.44
CA GLN A 123 27.47 -66.66 -11.08
C GLN A 123 27.99 -67.78 -10.15
N ASP A 124 28.63 -68.81 -10.74
CA ASP A 124 29.28 -69.90 -10.00
C ASP A 124 30.74 -70.07 -10.48
N PRO A 125 31.76 -69.68 -9.67
CA PRO A 125 31.62 -69.06 -8.35
C PRO A 125 31.20 -67.58 -8.45
N PRO A 126 30.48 -67.03 -7.45
CA PRO A 126 30.08 -65.63 -7.43
C PRO A 126 31.26 -64.69 -7.22
N ASP A 127 31.30 -63.57 -7.95
CA ASP A 127 32.33 -62.53 -7.77
C ASP A 127 31.98 -61.59 -6.61
N ILE A 128 32.34 -62.01 -5.39
CA ILE A 128 32.06 -61.26 -4.16
C ILE A 128 32.84 -59.94 -4.10
N VAL A 129 33.99 -59.85 -4.77
CA VAL A 129 34.78 -58.62 -4.79
C VAL A 129 34.05 -57.55 -5.59
N GLU A 130 33.61 -57.88 -6.80
CA GLU A 130 32.88 -56.96 -7.68
C GLU A 130 31.52 -56.56 -7.08
N VAL A 131 30.81 -57.50 -6.43
CA VAL A 131 29.59 -57.19 -5.67
C VAL A 131 29.84 -56.16 -4.56
N GLY A 132 30.97 -56.26 -3.86
CA GLY A 132 31.36 -55.28 -2.84
C GLY A 132 31.57 -53.88 -3.41
N GLU A 133 32.15 -53.76 -4.62
CA GLU A 133 32.32 -52.49 -5.31
C GLU A 133 30.98 -51.89 -5.74
N VAL A 134 30.10 -52.70 -6.32
CA VAL A 134 28.73 -52.30 -6.70
C VAL A 134 27.95 -51.76 -5.51
N LEU A 135 27.99 -52.44 -4.35
CA LEU A 135 27.31 -51.98 -3.14
C LEU A 135 27.88 -50.66 -2.62
N ARG A 136 29.20 -50.45 -2.74
CA ARG A 136 29.86 -49.19 -2.37
C ARG A 136 29.38 -48.05 -3.28
N ASP A 137 29.27 -48.30 -4.58
CA ASP A 137 28.81 -47.32 -5.56
C ASP A 137 27.32 -46.95 -5.35
N ILE A 138 26.46 -47.93 -5.07
CA ILE A 138 25.06 -47.69 -4.67
C ILE A 138 24.99 -46.79 -3.43
N ALA A 139 25.75 -47.12 -2.38
CA ALA A 139 25.75 -46.35 -1.15
C ALA A 139 26.27 -44.91 -1.36
N GLU A 140 27.17 -44.71 -2.32
CA GLU A 140 27.66 -43.38 -2.67
C GLU A 140 26.62 -42.56 -3.45
N ASP A 141 25.96 -43.16 -4.44
CA ASP A 141 24.90 -42.48 -5.19
C ASP A 141 23.69 -42.15 -4.30
N ASP A 142 23.33 -43.01 -3.35
CA ASP A 142 22.25 -42.76 -2.38
C ASP A 142 22.56 -41.55 -1.48
N ARG A 143 23.79 -41.47 -0.94
CA ARG A 143 24.24 -40.29 -0.16
C ARG A 143 24.16 -39.01 -0.99
N ARG A 144 24.62 -39.05 -2.24
CA ARG A 144 24.56 -37.87 -3.14
C ARG A 144 23.12 -37.46 -3.43
N ALA A 145 22.20 -38.41 -3.63
CA ALA A 145 20.78 -38.13 -3.80
C ALA A 145 20.17 -37.46 -2.54
N ALA A 146 20.52 -37.93 -1.35
CA ALA A 146 20.08 -37.35 -0.08
C ALA A 146 20.58 -35.90 0.10
N ASP A 147 21.82 -35.60 -0.32
CA ASP A 147 22.38 -34.24 -0.29
C ASP A 147 21.60 -33.29 -1.21
N ILE A 148 21.25 -33.74 -2.41
CA ILE A 148 20.43 -32.97 -3.36
C ILE A 148 19.06 -32.62 -2.74
N ILE A 149 18.38 -33.61 -2.13
CA ILE A 149 17.08 -33.41 -1.47
C ILE A 149 17.20 -32.43 -0.29
N THR A 150 18.26 -32.55 0.51
CA THR A 150 18.51 -31.66 1.65
C THR A 150 18.73 -30.22 1.20
N ASN A 151 19.51 -30.02 0.13
CA ASN A 151 19.75 -28.70 -0.45
C ASN A 151 18.48 -28.09 -1.04
N LEU A 152 17.65 -28.88 -1.75
CA LEU A 152 16.35 -28.43 -2.24
C LEU A 152 15.45 -27.95 -1.08
N ARG A 153 15.35 -28.75 -0.01
CA ARG A 153 14.56 -28.39 1.17
C ARG A 153 15.06 -27.09 1.81
N ARG A 154 16.38 -26.91 1.91
CA ARG A 154 16.99 -25.67 2.43
C ARG A 154 16.63 -24.46 1.57
N LEU A 155 16.67 -24.56 0.25
CA LEU A 155 16.26 -23.50 -0.69
C LEU A 155 14.78 -23.14 -0.55
N MET A 156 13.92 -24.14 -0.32
CA MET A 156 12.49 -23.93 -0.10
C MET A 156 12.19 -23.27 1.26
N CYS A 157 12.83 -23.73 2.34
CA CYS A 157 12.57 -23.27 3.71
C CYS A 157 13.25 -21.92 4.06
N ASN A 158 14.46 -21.64 3.57
CA ASN A 158 15.19 -20.42 3.94
C ASN A 158 14.62 -19.12 3.35
N GLY A 159 13.73 -19.20 2.35
CA GLY A 159 13.07 -18.00 1.84
C GLY A 159 11.82 -17.57 2.60
N GLY A 160 11.64 -18.03 3.84
CA GLY A 160 10.62 -17.56 4.79
C GLY A 160 11.11 -16.44 5.73
N GLY A 161 12.24 -15.79 5.42
CA GLY A 161 12.78 -14.66 6.19
C GLY A 161 11.85 -13.45 6.13
N GLY A 162 10.93 -13.35 7.08
CA GLY A 162 10.07 -12.20 7.29
C GLY A 162 10.88 -10.91 7.51
N PRO A 163 10.29 -9.73 7.21
CA PRO A 163 10.98 -8.46 7.23
C PRO A 163 11.59 -8.19 8.61
N ARG A 164 12.92 -8.03 8.64
CA ARG A 164 13.66 -7.54 9.81
C ARG A 164 13.42 -6.04 9.88
N TRP A 165 12.43 -5.62 10.67
CA TRP A 165 12.23 -4.21 10.98
C TRP A 165 13.35 -3.74 11.92
N PRO A 166 14.06 -2.65 11.61
CA PRO A 166 15.00 -2.05 12.55
C PRO A 166 14.21 -1.39 13.69
N THR A 167 14.61 -1.72 14.93
CA THR A 167 14.19 -1.06 16.18
C THR A 167 14.76 0.35 16.30
#